data_AF-A0A955LB55-F1
#
_entry.id   AF-A0A955LB55-F1
#
_cell.length_a   1.000
_cell.length_b   1.000
_cell.length_c   1.000
_cell.angle_alpha   90.00
_cell.angle_beta   90.00
_cell.angle_gamma   90.00
#
_symmetry.space_group_name_H-M   'P 1'
#
loop_
_entity.id
_entity.type
_entity.pdbx_description
1 polymer ?
#
loop_
_entity_poly.entity_id
_entity_poly.type
_entity_poly.pdbx_seq_one_letter_code
_entity_poly.pdbx_strand_id
1 'polypeptide(L)'
;MKLQISIPNITSKVLIPVFSTSVSAGFPSPADDFIDRKLDLNEYLIKHPAASYFVKVNGESMKDVGINTGDLLLVDRSLDVKNGSIVIAAIDGEFTVKRVIKKDDGLYLVPENESYLPIKIDEEDEFQIFGVVKNVIKALI
;
A
#
# COMPACT_ATOMS: atom_id res chain seq x y z
N MET A 1 -17.27 4.24 10.21
CA MET A 1 -16.17 3.32 10.64
C MET A 1 -14.92 4.17 10.96
N LYS A 2 -14.17 3.95 12.05
CA LYS A 2 -12.94 4.73 12.33
C LYS A 2 -11.74 4.12 11.61
N LEU A 3 -11.05 4.89 10.76
CA LEU A 3 -9.81 4.46 10.13
C LEU A 3 -8.70 4.37 11.19
N GLN A 4 -8.09 3.19 11.34
CA GLN A 4 -6.95 3.03 12.24
C GLN A 4 -5.67 3.46 11.52
N ILE A 5 -5.26 4.71 11.76
CA ILE A 5 -3.99 5.26 11.26
C ILE A 5 -2.91 5.01 12.31
N SER A 6 -1.76 4.48 11.88
CA SER A 6 -0.58 4.35 12.73
C SER A 6 0.59 5.10 12.09
N ILE A 7 1.25 5.97 12.86
CA ILE A 7 2.41 6.73 12.39
C ILE A 7 3.66 5.87 12.58
N PRO A 8 4.55 5.76 11.58
CA PRO A 8 5.80 5.03 11.73
C PRO A 8 6.66 5.62 12.86
N ASN A 9 7.18 4.76 13.73
CA ASN A 9 8.25 5.15 14.64
C ASN A 9 9.60 5.00 13.93
N ILE A 10 10.18 6.13 13.51
CA ILE A 10 11.44 6.18 12.76
C ILE A 10 12.68 6.40 13.63
N THR A 11 12.52 6.57 14.96
CA THR A 11 13.67 6.76 15.86
C THR A 11 14.30 5.45 16.30
N SER A 12 13.57 4.33 16.18
CA SER A 12 14.14 2.99 16.38
C SER A 12 14.76 2.47 15.08
N LYS A 13 16.03 2.08 15.16
CA LYS A 13 16.75 1.40 14.08
C LYS A 13 16.99 -0.05 14.49
N VAL A 14 16.50 -0.99 13.71
CA VAL A 14 16.67 -2.43 13.93
C VAL A 14 17.32 -3.02 12.70
N LEU A 15 18.61 -3.36 12.85
CA LEU A 15 19.42 -3.91 11.77
C LEU A 15 19.32 -5.44 11.77
N ILE A 16 18.59 -5.97 10.80
CA ILE A 16 18.42 -7.42 10.60
C ILE A 16 19.35 -7.88 9.48
N PRO A 17 20.09 -8.99 9.62
CA PRO A 17 20.87 -9.54 8.51
C PRO A 17 19.98 -9.81 7.30
N VAL A 18 20.44 -9.40 6.11
CA VAL A 18 19.78 -9.73 4.85
C VAL A 18 20.76 -10.48 3.97
N PHE A 19 20.29 -11.55 3.34
CA PHE A 19 21.10 -12.29 2.38
C PHE A 19 21.30 -11.44 1.13
N SER A 20 22.54 -11.39 0.65
CA SER A 20 22.90 -10.63 -0.56
C SER A 20 22.39 -11.30 -1.83
N THR A 21 22.16 -12.62 -1.78
CA THR A 21 21.55 -13.42 -2.82
C THR A 21 20.02 -13.44 -2.67
N SER A 22 19.31 -13.16 -3.76
CA SER A 22 17.86 -13.33 -3.81
C SER A 22 17.52 -14.81 -3.72
N VAL A 23 16.63 -15.19 -2.81
CA VAL A 23 16.09 -16.55 -2.75
C VAL A 23 15.10 -16.73 -3.91
N SER A 24 15.33 -17.74 -4.74
CA SER A 24 14.36 -18.12 -5.77
C SER A 24 13.10 -18.65 -5.09
N ALA A 25 11.93 -18.17 -5.50
CA ALA A 25 10.64 -18.74 -5.08
C ALA A 25 10.36 -20.14 -5.70
N GLY A 26 11.32 -20.71 -6.44
CA GLY A 26 11.26 -22.02 -7.09
C GLY A 26 12.35 -22.99 -6.61
N PHE A 27 12.96 -23.76 -7.53
CA PHE A 27 13.94 -24.79 -7.16
C PHE A 27 15.17 -24.15 -6.49
N PRO A 28 15.60 -24.64 -5.32
CA PRO A 28 16.73 -24.05 -4.60
C PRO A 28 18.02 -24.33 -5.37
N SER A 29 18.69 -23.28 -5.82
CA SER A 29 20.07 -23.40 -6.28
C SER A 29 20.99 -23.24 -5.06
N PRO A 30 21.99 -24.12 -4.87
CA PRO A 30 23.00 -23.90 -3.84
C PRO A 30 23.80 -22.65 -4.23
N ALA A 31 23.75 -21.63 -3.39
CA ALA A 31 24.50 -20.39 -3.56
C ALA A 31 25.16 -20.04 -2.24
N ASP A 32 26.42 -19.61 -2.33
CA ASP A 32 27.30 -19.31 -1.18
C ASP A 32 26.73 -18.22 -0.26
N ASP A 33 26.83 -18.49 1.05
CA ASP A 33 26.35 -17.66 2.15
C ASP A 33 27.25 -16.44 2.39
N PHE A 34 27.09 -15.37 1.60
CA PHE A 34 27.68 -14.07 1.94
C PHE A 34 26.66 -13.15 2.63
N ILE A 35 26.75 -13.09 3.96
CA ILE A 35 26.03 -12.14 4.82
C ILE A 35 26.84 -10.85 4.87
N ASP A 36 26.59 -9.93 3.93
CA ASP A 36 27.36 -8.68 3.86
C ASP A 36 26.54 -7.41 4.15
N ARG A 37 25.21 -7.52 4.33
CA ARG A 37 24.36 -6.36 4.55
C ARG A 37 23.32 -6.56 5.65
N LYS A 38 23.16 -5.52 6.47
CA LYS A 38 22.06 -5.41 7.43
C LYS A 38 20.99 -4.47 6.85
N LEU A 39 19.74 -4.87 6.96
CA LEU A 39 18.57 -4.13 6.50
C LEU A 39 17.85 -3.51 7.70
N ASP A 40 17.51 -2.24 7.59
CA ASP A 40 16.52 -1.59 8.44
C ASP A 40 15.24 -1.36 7.62
N LEU A 41 14.10 -1.84 8.13
CA LEU A 41 12.84 -1.75 7.39
C LEU A 41 12.29 -0.32 7.31
N ASN A 42 12.60 0.55 8.28
CA ASN A 42 12.19 1.94 8.22
C ASN A 42 12.92 2.65 7.07
N GLU A 43 14.24 2.51 7.00
CA GLU A 43 15.06 3.08 5.91
C GLU A 43 14.68 2.48 4.54
N TYR A 44 14.35 1.19 4.50
CA TYR A 44 13.99 0.52 3.26
C TYR A 44 12.60 0.91 2.73
N LEU A 45 11.58 0.91 3.60
CA LEU A 45 10.19 1.10 3.18
C LEU A 45 9.78 2.58 3.14
N ILE A 46 10.28 3.40 4.08
CA ILE A 46 9.77 4.74 4.36
C ILE A 46 10.75 5.80 3.80
N LYS A 47 10.42 6.31 2.61
CA LYS A 47 11.23 7.36 1.96
C LYS A 47 10.93 8.76 2.51
N HIS A 48 9.68 9.02 2.89
CA HIS A 48 9.23 10.33 3.36
C HIS A 48 8.53 10.20 4.72
N PRO A 49 9.29 10.13 5.84
CA PRO A 49 8.72 9.80 7.14
C PRO A 49 7.60 10.73 7.62
N ALA A 50 7.76 12.04 7.39
CA ALA A 50 6.77 13.04 7.77
C ALA A 50 5.47 12.96 6.95
N ALA A 51 5.49 12.29 5.80
CA ALA A 51 4.38 12.15 4.88
C ALA A 51 3.90 10.69 4.75
N SER A 52 4.40 9.78 5.58
CA SER A 52 4.08 8.35 5.51
C SER A 52 3.30 7.89 6.72
N TYR A 53 2.32 7.01 6.51
CA TYR A 53 1.54 6.40 7.58
C TYR A 53 1.05 5.01 7.19
N PHE A 54 0.71 4.22 8.20
CA PHE A 54 0.16 2.89 8.00
C PHE A 54 -1.36 2.87 8.18
N VAL A 55 -2.02 2.04 7.38
CA VAL A 55 -3.46 1.79 7.45
C VAL A 55 -3.71 0.29 7.44
N LYS A 56 -4.54 -0.19 8.36
CA LYS A 56 -4.99 -1.58 8.35
C LYS A 56 -6.18 -1.77 7.40
N VAL A 57 -6.07 -2.74 6.51
CA VAL A 57 -7.13 -3.05 5.52
C VAL A 57 -8.30 -3.73 6.20
N ASN A 58 -9.50 -3.30 5.83
CA ASN A 58 -10.74 -3.98 6.15
C ASN A 58 -11.60 -4.07 4.89
N GLY A 59 -11.95 -5.28 4.47
CA GLY A 59 -12.74 -5.56 3.28
C GLY A 59 -11.93 -6.16 2.13
N GLU A 60 -12.65 -6.70 1.15
CA GLU A 60 -12.11 -7.58 0.11
C GLU A 60 -12.04 -6.91 -1.27
N SER A 61 -12.36 -5.62 -1.39
CA SER A 61 -12.51 -4.93 -2.67
C SER A 61 -11.22 -4.84 -3.51
N MET A 62 -10.07 -5.24 -2.95
CA MET A 62 -8.76 -5.18 -3.61
C MET A 62 -8.04 -6.55 -3.60
N LYS A 63 -8.77 -7.64 -3.40
CA LYS A 63 -8.20 -8.99 -3.21
C LYS A 63 -7.41 -9.49 -4.43
N ASP A 64 -7.81 -9.13 -5.66
CA ASP A 64 -7.22 -9.68 -6.90
C ASP A 64 -5.80 -9.14 -7.14
N VAL A 65 -5.42 -8.07 -6.43
CA VAL A 65 -4.04 -7.54 -6.38
C VAL A 65 -3.32 -7.86 -5.07
N GLY A 66 -3.84 -8.82 -4.30
CA GLY A 66 -3.23 -9.32 -3.08
C GLY A 66 -3.42 -8.44 -1.83
N ILE A 67 -4.32 -7.47 -1.87
CA ILE A 67 -4.70 -6.65 -0.71
C ILE A 67 -5.94 -7.26 -0.05
N ASN A 68 -5.74 -7.88 1.11
CA ASN A 68 -6.76 -8.62 1.85
C ASN A 68 -7.04 -7.96 3.20
N THR A 69 -8.19 -8.29 3.79
CA THR A 69 -8.49 -7.89 5.16
C THR A 69 -7.38 -8.29 6.13
N GLY A 70 -6.94 -7.34 6.97
CA GLY A 70 -5.90 -7.56 7.96
C GLY A 70 -4.49 -7.13 7.52
N ASP A 71 -4.27 -6.93 6.21
CA ASP A 71 -3.00 -6.42 5.69
C ASP A 71 -2.71 -5.00 6.22
N LEU A 72 -1.42 -4.64 6.26
CA LEU A 72 -0.98 -3.30 6.60
C LEU A 72 -0.47 -2.59 5.33
N LEU A 73 -1.08 -1.46 4.99
CA LEU A 73 -0.66 -0.63 3.87
C LEU A 73 0.27 0.47 4.35
N LEU A 74 1.42 0.64 3.68
CA LEU A 74 2.23 1.84 3.81
C LEU A 74 1.76 2.86 2.78
N VAL A 75 1.22 3.98 3.26
CA VAL A 75 0.69 5.08 2.45
C VAL A 75 1.64 6.25 2.51
N ASP A 76 1.92 6.88 1.36
CA ASP A 76 2.78 8.04 1.22
C ASP A 76 1.98 9.20 0.59
N ARG A 77 1.87 10.32 1.34
CA ARG A 77 1.14 11.53 0.92
C ARG A 77 1.93 12.44 0.00
N SER A 78 3.25 12.27 -0.05
CA SER A 78 4.13 13.13 -0.85
C SER A 78 4.20 12.70 -2.33
N LEU A 79 3.65 11.53 -2.67
CA LEU A 79 3.67 11.01 -4.02
C LEU A 79 2.51 11.57 -4.84
N ASP A 80 2.81 11.95 -6.08
CA ASP A 80 1.79 12.31 -7.06
C ASP A 80 0.91 11.10 -7.40
N VAL A 81 -0.40 11.31 -7.39
CA VAL A 81 -1.37 10.30 -7.82
C VAL A 81 -1.32 10.20 -9.34
N LYS A 82 -0.94 9.02 -9.84
CA LYS A 82 -0.92 8.73 -11.27
C LYS A 82 -2.12 7.89 -11.66
N ASN A 83 -2.45 7.89 -12.96
CA ASN A 83 -3.41 6.93 -13.49
C ASN A 83 -2.93 5.50 -13.20
N GLY A 84 -3.79 4.68 -12.60
CA GLY A 84 -3.48 3.34 -12.14
C GLY A 84 -2.89 3.26 -10.72
N SER A 85 -2.67 4.38 -10.01
CA SER A 85 -2.22 4.35 -8.62
C SER A 85 -3.28 3.73 -7.71
N ILE A 86 -2.88 2.90 -6.76
CA ILE A 86 -3.75 2.48 -5.64
C ILE A 86 -3.64 3.56 -4.57
N VAL A 87 -4.77 4.07 -4.10
CA VAL A 87 -4.82 5.20 -3.14
C VAL A 87 -5.74 4.89 -1.97
N ILE A 88 -5.50 5.60 -0.87
CA ILE A 88 -6.53 5.81 0.15
C ILE A 88 -7.29 7.07 -0.23
N ALA A 89 -8.59 6.96 -0.43
CA ALA A 89 -9.49 8.07 -0.69
C ALA A 89 -10.60 8.12 0.34
N ALA A 90 -11.20 9.29 0.53
CA ALA A 90 -12.48 9.46 1.21
C ALA A 90 -13.51 9.95 0.19
N ILE A 91 -14.70 9.36 0.26
CA ILE A 91 -15.91 9.82 -0.45
C ILE A 91 -16.98 10.01 0.62
N ASP A 92 -17.56 11.20 0.72
CA ASP A 92 -18.61 11.54 1.70
C ASP A 92 -18.21 11.19 3.14
N GLY A 93 -16.94 11.42 3.47
CA GLY A 93 -16.35 11.12 4.77
C GLY A 93 -16.00 9.65 5.02
N GLU A 94 -16.28 8.74 4.08
CA GLU A 94 -15.96 7.32 4.20
C GLU A 94 -14.66 6.95 3.48
N PHE A 95 -13.72 6.34 4.21
CA PHE A 95 -12.43 5.92 3.67
C PHE A 95 -12.53 4.61 2.88
N THR A 96 -11.87 4.59 1.72
CA THR A 96 -11.77 3.42 0.85
C THR A 96 -10.37 3.29 0.26
N VAL A 97 -10.00 2.05 -0.10
CA VAL A 97 -8.81 1.76 -0.91
C VAL A 97 -9.26 1.30 -2.28
N LYS A 98 -8.80 2.00 -3.32
CA LYS A 98 -9.18 1.75 -4.72
C LYS A 98 -8.05 2.11 -5.67
N ARG A 99 -8.09 1.56 -6.88
CA ARG A 99 -7.25 2.02 -7.98
C ARG A 99 -7.87 3.24 -8.63
N VAL A 100 -7.11 4.31 -8.77
CA VAL A 100 -7.53 5.50 -9.51
C VAL A 100 -7.38 5.23 -10.99
N ILE A 101 -8.46 5.37 -11.75
CA ILE A 101 -8.43 5.32 -13.22
C ILE A 101 -9.04 6.60 -13.77
N LYS A 102 -8.26 7.36 -14.53
CA LYS A 102 -8.74 8.53 -15.28
C LYS A 102 -9.05 8.11 -16.70
N LYS A 103 -10.27 8.38 -17.13
CA LYS A 103 -10.77 8.19 -18.50
C LYS A 103 -11.14 9.55 -19.10
N ASP A 104 -11.49 9.58 -20.37
CA ASP A 104 -11.90 10.81 -21.06
C ASP A 104 -13.15 11.45 -20.44
N ASP A 105 -14.02 10.63 -19.84
CA ASP A 105 -15.31 11.04 -19.29
C ASP A 105 -15.30 11.22 -17.76
N GLY A 106 -14.15 11.10 -17.09
CA GLY A 106 -14.01 11.39 -15.67
C GLY A 106 -13.00 10.55 -14.90
N LEU A 107 -13.04 10.69 -13.58
CA LEU A 107 -12.23 9.95 -12.62
C LEU A 107 -13.02 8.78 -12.04
N TYR A 108 -12.38 7.63 -11.94
CA TYR A 108 -12.97 6.41 -11.38
C TYR A 108 -12.12 5.86 -10.25
N LEU A 109 -12.77 5.39 -9.20
CA LEU A 109 -12.20 4.50 -8.21
C LEU A 109 -12.60 3.06 -8.53
N VAL A 110 -11.65 2.30 -9.05
CA VAL A 110 -11.86 0.94 -9.54
C VAL A 110 -11.43 -0.06 -8.45
N PRO A 111 -12.32 -0.97 -8.02
CA PRO A 111 -11.94 -2.10 -7.17
C PRO A 111 -11.13 -3.12 -7.99
N GLU A 112 -10.30 -3.88 -7.28
CA GLU A 112 -9.60 -5.06 -7.82
C GLU A 112 -10.26 -6.31 -7.22
N ASN A 113 -11.55 -6.46 -7.54
CA ASN A 113 -12.41 -7.57 -7.17
C ASN A 113 -13.68 -7.52 -8.03
N GLU A 114 -13.91 -8.54 -8.85
CA GLU A 114 -15.08 -8.64 -9.76
C GLU A 114 -16.44 -8.53 -9.06
N SER A 115 -16.52 -8.80 -7.76
CA SER A 115 -17.75 -8.68 -6.97
C SER A 115 -18.12 -7.23 -6.61
N TYR A 116 -17.29 -6.25 -6.97
CA TYR A 116 -17.47 -4.84 -6.63
C TYR A 116 -17.49 -3.99 -7.91
N LEU A 117 -18.36 -2.98 -7.94
CA LEU A 117 -18.46 -2.08 -9.09
C LEU A 117 -17.48 -0.90 -8.98
N PRO A 118 -16.93 -0.41 -10.10
CA PRO A 118 -16.25 0.88 -10.15
C PRO A 118 -17.16 2.03 -9.70
N ILE A 119 -16.57 2.99 -9.00
CA ILE A 119 -17.25 4.20 -8.55
C ILE A 119 -16.76 5.35 -9.44
N LYS A 120 -17.67 6.02 -10.15
CA LYS A 120 -17.35 7.28 -10.84
C LYS A 120 -17.42 8.40 -9.81
N ILE A 121 -16.44 9.30 -9.83
CA ILE A 121 -16.46 10.50 -8.99
C ILE A 121 -17.15 11.61 -9.78
N ASP A 122 -18.26 12.10 -9.24
CA ASP A 122 -19.02 13.22 -9.77
C ASP A 122 -18.63 14.53 -9.07
N GLU A 123 -19.02 15.68 -9.64
CA GLU A 123 -18.66 16.99 -9.10
C GLU A 123 -19.32 17.30 -7.74
N GLU A 124 -20.42 16.60 -7.42
CA GLU A 124 -21.17 16.75 -6.17
C GLU A 124 -20.57 15.95 -5.01
N ASP A 125 -19.69 14.97 -5.29
CA ASP A 125 -19.12 14.09 -4.28
C ASP A 125 -18.10 14.84 -3.41
N GLU A 126 -18.14 14.65 -2.08
CA GLU A 126 -17.05 15.10 -1.21
C GLU A 126 -15.86 14.13 -1.32
N PHE A 127 -15.04 14.34 -2.36
CA PHE A 127 -13.92 13.46 -2.70
C PHE A 127 -12.55 14.03 -2.31
N GLN A 128 -11.77 13.24 -1.58
CA GLN A 128 -10.39 13.58 -1.23
C GLN A 128 -9.46 12.36 -1.30
N ILE A 129 -8.29 12.52 -1.92
CA ILE A 129 -7.21 11.51 -1.86
C ILE A 129 -6.28 11.83 -0.69
N PHE A 130 -6.06 10.84 0.17
CA PHE A 130 -5.22 10.96 1.36
C PHE A 130 -3.78 10.50 1.15
N GLY A 131 -3.50 9.74 0.08
CA GLY A 131 -2.14 9.33 -0.30
C GLY A 131 -2.10 8.08 -1.16
N VAL A 132 -0.92 7.79 -1.69
CA VAL A 132 -0.67 6.63 -2.57
C VAL A 132 -0.21 5.44 -1.73
N VAL A 133 -0.81 4.27 -1.96
CA VAL A 133 -0.39 3.01 -1.35
C VAL A 133 0.90 2.55 -2.05
N LYS A 134 1.99 2.50 -1.28
CA LYS A 134 3.32 2.17 -1.78
C LYS A 134 3.68 0.70 -1.56
N ASN A 135 3.29 0.12 -0.43
CA ASN A 135 3.58 -1.26 -0.10
C ASN A 135 2.41 -1.92 0.63
N VAL A 136 2.29 -3.23 0.46
CA VAL A 136 1.42 -4.12 1.24
C VAL A 136 2.33 -4.98 2.12
N ILE A 137 2.16 -4.90 3.43
CA ILE A 137 2.86 -5.73 4.41
C ILE A 137 1.88 -6.78 4.88
N LYS A 138 2.16 -8.03 4.51
CA LYS A 138 1.31 -9.19 4.74
C LYS A 138 2.05 -10.21 5.59
N ALA A 139 1.47 -10.56 6.74
CA ALA A 139 1.88 -11.72 7.51
C ALA A 139 1.18 -12.95 6.95
N LEU A 140 1.92 -14.05 6.80
CA LEU A 140 1.39 -15.32 6.28
C LEU A 140 1.17 -16.38 7.36
N ILE A 141 1.55 -16.07 8.61
CA ILE A 141 1.51 -16.96 9.77
C ILE A 141 0.94 -16.23 10.99
#